data_AF-A0A6N4WW35-F1
#
_entry.id   AF-A0A6N4WW35-F1
#
_cell.length_a   1.000
_cell.length_b   1.000
_cell.length_c   1.000
_cell.angle_alpha   90.00
_cell.angle_beta   90.00
_cell.angle_gamma   90.00
#
_symmetry.space_group_name_H-M   'P 1'
#
loop_
_entity.id
_entity.type
_entity.pdbx_description
1 polymer ?
#
loop_
_entity_poly.entity_id
_entity_poly.type
_entity_poly.pdbx_seq_one_letter_code
_entity_poly.pdbx_strand_id
1 'polypeptide(L)' 'MLCAEVAPQYWEMDEDGEAQLLRVTREDKSFQYGEGFEEDRAVLKEAEEGCPVNIIKIG' A
#
# COMPACT_ATOMS: atom_id res chain seq x y z
N MET A 1 7.89 -7.39 0.62
CA MET A 1 8.44 -6.85 1.88
C MET A 1 9.14 -5.55 1.52
N LEU A 2 8.36 -4.56 1.06
CA LEU A 2 8.90 -3.29 0.52
C LEU A 2 7.91 -2.15 0.78
N CYS A 3 6.60 -2.38 0.68
CA CYS A 3 5.60 -1.31 0.84
C CYS A 3 5.62 -0.60 2.20
N ALA A 4 5.69 -1.34 3.31
CA ALA A 4 5.77 -0.74 4.64
C ALA A 4 7.15 -0.09 4.94
N GLU A 5 8.19 -0.44 4.18
CA GLU A 5 9.53 0.14 4.32
C GLU A 5 9.70 1.40 3.46
N VAL A 6 9.21 1.36 2.22
CA VAL A 6 9.28 2.44 1.22
C VAL A 6 8.23 3.51 1.51
N ALA A 7 7.05 3.08 1.97
CA ALA A 7 5.91 3.94 2.23
C ALA A 7 5.24 3.61 3.59
N PRO A 8 5.97 3.77 4.70
CA PRO A 8 5.49 3.48 6.06
C PRO A 8 4.31 4.36 6.50
N GLN A 9 4.04 5.46 5.79
CA GLN A 9 2.89 6.33 6.04
C GLN A 9 1.58 5.74 5.49
N TYR A 10 1.68 4.72 4.64
CA TYR A 10 0.55 4.14 3.90
C TYR A 10 0.30 2.68 4.25
N TRP A 11 1.35 1.89 4.50
CA TRP A 11 1.23 0.47 4.81
C TRP A 11 1.94 0.09 6.10
N GLU A 12 1.34 -0.87 6.80
CA GLU A 12 1.99 -1.64 7.86
C GLU A 12 1.99 -3.13 7.48
N MET A 13 2.87 -3.90 8.12
CA MET A 13 2.89 -5.36 7.99
C MET A 13 2.26 -5.94 9.25
N ASP A 14 1.30 -6.83 9.11
CA ASP A 14 0.71 -7.54 10.24
C ASP A 14 1.57 -8.74 10.70
N GLU A 15 1.07 -9.48 11.70
CA GLU A 15 1.74 -10.64 12.28
C GLU A 15 1.92 -11.80 11.29
N ASP A 16 1.08 -11.86 10.25
CA ASP A 16 1.14 -12.86 9.18
C ASP A 16 2.06 -12.42 8.03
N GLY A 17 2.58 -11.19 8.08
CA GLY A 17 3.43 -10.62 7.05
C GLY A 17 2.65 -10.16 5.82
N GLU A 18 1.37 -9.85 5.98
CA GLU A 18 0.53 -9.23 4.96
C GLU A 18 0.57 -7.70 5.09
N ALA A 19 0.51 -7.02 3.94
CA ALA A 19 0.52 -5.56 3.90
C ALA A 19 -0.90 -5.03 4.15
N GLN A 20 -1.07 -4.28 5.23
CA GLN A 20 -2.32 -3.63 5.60
C GLN A 20 -2.25 -2.12 5.32
N LEU A 21 -3.35 -1.55 4.83
CA LEU A 21 -3.43 -0.12 4.53
C LEU A 21 -3.80 0.67 5.79
N LEU A 22 -2.96 1.65 6.17
CA LEU A 22 -3.13 2.42 7.40
C LEU A 22 -4.35 3.34 7.40
N ARG A 23 -4.72 3.89 6.24
CA ARG A 23 -5.85 4.80 6.07
C ARG A 23 -6.74 4.35 4.93
N VAL A 24 -7.74 3.57 5.28
CA VAL A 24 -8.79 3.14 4.36
C VAL A 24 -9.87 4.21 4.29
N THR A 25 -10.03 4.81 3.11
CA THR A 25 -11.09 5.80 2.83
C THR A 25 -12.30 5.15 2.19
N ARG A 26 -12.12 3.98 1.56
CA ARG A 26 -13.21 3.18 0.98
C ARG A 26 -12.85 1.70 0.99
N GLU A 27 -13.86 0.87 1.22
CA GLU A 27 -13.76 -0.59 1.05
C GLU A 27 -14.74 -1.02 -0.05
N ASP A 28 -14.26 -1.81 -1.00
CA ASP A 28 -15.07 -2.43 -2.04
C ASP A 28 -14.74 -3.91 -2.13
N LYS A 29 -15.62 -4.74 -1.56
CA LYS A 29 -15.50 -6.20 -1.52
C LYS A 29 -14.20 -6.64 -0.83
N SER A 30 -13.20 -7.00 -1.62
CA SER A 30 -11.89 -7.51 -1.18
C SER A 30 -10.78 -6.46 -1.35
N PHE A 31 -11.11 -5.24 -1.77
CA PHE A 31 -10.15 -4.16 -1.96
C PHE A 31 -10.40 -3.02 -0.98
N GLN A 32 -9.32 -2.59 -0.34
CA GLN A 32 -9.28 -1.37 0.43
C GLN A 32 -8.62 -0.27 -0.41
N TYR A 33 -9.18 0.93 -0.34
CA TYR A 33 -8.70 2.11 -1.03
C TYR A 33 -8.33 3.15 0.01
N GLY A 34 -7.21 3.83 -0.23
CA GLY A 34 -6.76 4.97 0.55
C GLY A 34 -6.49 6.15 -0.35
N GLU A 35 -6.23 7.30 0.26
CA GLU A 35 -5.81 8.50 -0.45
C GLU A 35 -4.31 8.68 -0.27
N GLY A 36 -3.61 8.98 -1.37
CA GLY A 36 -2.21 9.37 -1.39
C GLY A 36 -2.01 10.74 -2.00
N PHE A 37 -0.93 11.39 -1.63
CA PHE A 37 -0.55 12.68 -2.21
C PHE A 37 0.26 12.48 -3.49
N GLU A 38 0.19 13.44 -4.42
CA GLU A 38 0.96 13.38 -5.68
C GLU A 38 2.47 13.34 -5.42
N GLU A 39 2.94 14.01 -4.37
CA GLU A 39 4.34 14.02 -3.93
C GLU A 39 4.84 12.62 -3.55
N ASP A 40 3.96 11.79 -3.00
CA ASP A 40 4.26 10.42 -2.59
C ASP A 40 4.12 9.42 -3.76
N ARG A 41 3.66 9.87 -4.93
CA ARG A 41 3.39 8.98 -6.08
C ARG A 41 4.60 8.13 -6.48
N ALA A 42 5.81 8.68 -6.36
CA ALA A 42 7.04 7.95 -6.68
C ALA A 42 7.27 6.77 -5.71
N VAL A 43 7.16 7.01 -4.40
CA VAL A 43 7.34 5.96 -3.38
C VAL A 43 6.21 4.95 -3.39
N LEU A 44 4.97 5.40 -3.67
CA LEU A 44 3.81 4.52 -3.84
C LEU A 44 3.97 3.59 -5.05
N LYS A 45 4.52 4.09 -6.16
CA LYS A 45 4.82 3.29 -7.35
C LYS A 45 5.92 2.26 -7.08
N GLU A 46 6.97 2.66 -6.38
CA GLU A 46 8.03 1.74 -5.97
C GLU A 46 7.49 0.63 -5.04
N ALA A 47 6.58 0.97 -4.12
CA ALA A 47 5.89 -0.01 -3.27
C ALA A 47 5.01 -1.00 -4.07
N GLU A 48 4.33 -0.54 -5.12
CA GLU A 48 3.57 -1.38 -6.06
C GLU A 48 4.49 -2.33 -6.85
N GLU A 49 5.57 -1.81 -7.44
CA GLU A 49 6.53 -2.60 -8.22
C GLU A 49 7.30 -3.61 -7.36
N GLY A 50 7.55 -3.26 -6.10
CA GLY A 50 8.20 -4.11 -5.11
C GLY A 50 7.32 -5.21 -4.51
N CYS A 51 6.03 -5.25 -4.82
CA CYS A 51 5.09 -6.19 -4.21
C CYS A 51 5.16 -7.58 -4.89
N PRO A 52 5.70 -8.63 -4.24
CA PRO A 52 5.86 -9.94 -4.88
C PRO A 52 4.54 -10.61 -5.25
N VAL A 53 3.47 -10.28 -4.52
CA VAL A 53 2.12 -10.82 -4.70
C VAL A 53 1.19 -9.89 -5.50
N ASN A 54 1.69 -8.74 -5.96
CA ASN A 54 0.95 -7.78 -6.80
C ASN A 54 -0.43 -7.35 -6.25
N ILE A 55 -0.58 -7.27 -4.92
CA ILE A 55 -1.85 -6.92 -4.25
C ILE A 55 -2.09 -5.40 -4.15
N ILE A 56 -1.03 -4.60 -4.28
CA ILE A 56 -1.07 -3.14 -4.25
C ILE A 56 -1.26 -2.60 -5.67
N LYS A 57 -2.13 -1.59 -5.82
CA LYS A 57 -2.37 -0.89 -7.08
C LYS A 57 -2.40 0.63 -6.87
N ILE A 58 -1.64 1.36 -7.69
CA ILE A 58 -1.64 2.83 -7.69
C ILE A 58 -2.28 3.34 -8.97
N GLY A 59 -3.44 3.99 -8.85
CA GLY A 59 -4.30 4.43 -9.95
C GLY A 59 -4.81 5.85 -9.80
#